data_AF-A0A3D1PMT0-F1
#
_entry.id   AF-A0A3D1PMT0-F1
#
_cell.length_a   1.000
_cell.length_b   1.000
_cell.length_c   1.000
_cell.angle_alpha   90.00
_cell.angle_beta   90.00
_cell.angle_gamma   90.00
#
_symmetry.space_group_name_H-M   'P 1'
#
loop_
_entity.id
_entity.type
_entity.pdbx_description
1 polymer ?
#
loop_
_entity_poly.entity_id
_entity_poly.type
_entity_poly.pdbx_seq_one_letter_code
_entity_poly.pdbx_strand_id
1 'polypeptide(L)'
;MFKKVLVHTRRGIKFTILFMIAAFLIVGIIAFLYKPTYSVFIKGEQVGYTGDRTKLQHKINDYVENGDGTNKNVAFVQLADLPEYKLCLLKKDIVTNDDEIFNKIKEEGTTYYRYYAIAENEEEKLYVSNFEEAEGVVNTLKEKNSTNMDKISIVEKYETDIKDLISSEEAISKLYVEQPKKVTVAKTSNKTSTTNKYAATGSVNTALTTSTAKTSLGISLIRPVSGIITSRFGAGSRIRRSSHTGLDIATSTGTPIQAAASGTVTFSGYKGSYGNMIVITHSNGVQTYYGHCSKLYVSAGTTVSQGQTIAAVGSTGNSTGPHLHLEVRVNGVAYNPQNYVY
;
A
#
# COMPACT_ATOMS: atom_id res chain seq x y z
N MET A 1 -51.44 -30.63 -62.28
CA MET A 1 -51.02 -29.82 -61.11
C MET A 1 -49.58 -30.13 -60.68
N PHE A 2 -49.24 -31.40 -60.44
CA PHE A 2 -47.88 -31.85 -60.05
C PHE A 2 -46.72 -31.41 -60.97
N LYS A 3 -46.88 -31.47 -62.31
CA LYS A 3 -45.82 -31.03 -63.24
C LYS A 3 -45.47 -29.54 -63.09
N LYS A 4 -46.45 -28.67 -62.83
CA LYS A 4 -46.22 -27.23 -62.60
C LYS A 4 -45.47 -27.01 -61.29
N VAL A 5 -45.88 -27.68 -60.21
CA VAL A 5 -45.21 -27.65 -58.90
C VAL A 5 -43.75 -28.10 -59.01
N LEU A 6 -43.49 -29.21 -59.69
CA LEU A 6 -42.13 -29.74 -59.89
C LEU A 6 -41.22 -28.76 -60.67
N VAL A 7 -41.78 -28.07 -61.66
CA VAL A 7 -41.06 -27.03 -62.43
C VAL A 7 -40.75 -25.81 -61.57
N HIS A 8 -41.68 -25.38 -60.71
CA HIS A 8 -41.46 -24.27 -59.78
C HIS A 8 -40.44 -24.63 -58.69
N THR A 9 -40.49 -25.84 -58.12
CA THR A 9 -39.49 -26.32 -57.16
C THR A 9 -38.09 -26.42 -57.78
N ARG A 10 -37.98 -26.97 -59.00
CA ARG A 10 -36.70 -27.04 -59.73
C ARG A 10 -36.14 -25.66 -60.06
N ARG A 11 -37.00 -24.68 -60.37
CA ARG A 11 -36.60 -23.27 -60.54
C ARG A 11 -36.13 -22.66 -59.22
N GLY A 12 -36.85 -22.90 -58.12
CA GLY A 12 -36.47 -22.45 -56.78
C GLY A 12 -35.10 -22.99 -56.34
N ILE A 13 -34.85 -24.28 -56.54
CA ILE A 13 -33.55 -24.91 -56.24
C ILE A 13 -32.42 -24.29 -57.08
N LYS A 14 -32.66 -23.99 -58.38
CA LYS A 14 -31.66 -23.29 -59.20
C LYS A 14 -31.37 -21.88 -58.68
N PHE A 15 -32.40 -21.15 -58.23
CA PHE A 15 -32.23 -19.83 -57.63
C PHE A 15 -31.46 -19.89 -56.31
N THR A 16 -31.74 -20.87 -55.44
CA THR A 16 -30.98 -21.02 -54.18
C THR A 16 -29.53 -21.43 -54.43
N ILE A 17 -29.27 -22.33 -55.38
CA ILE A 17 -27.89 -22.70 -55.78
C ILE A 17 -27.16 -21.47 -56.34
N LEU A 18 -27.79 -20.71 -57.22
CA LEU A 18 -27.20 -19.49 -57.79
C LEU A 18 -26.90 -18.45 -56.70
N PHE A 19 -27.81 -18.28 -55.73
CA PHE A 19 -27.63 -17.41 -54.58
C PHE A 19 -26.46 -17.87 -53.68
N MET A 20 -26.36 -19.17 -53.41
CA MET A 20 -25.27 -19.74 -52.61
C MET A 20 -23.91 -19.57 -53.30
N ILE A 21 -23.84 -19.79 -54.62
CA ILE A 21 -22.62 -19.55 -55.41
C ILE A 21 -22.25 -18.06 -55.38
N ALA A 22 -23.22 -17.16 -55.56
CA ALA A 22 -22.99 -15.72 -55.49
C ALA A 22 -22.50 -15.29 -54.10
N ALA A 23 -23.12 -15.78 -53.03
CA ALA A 23 -22.70 -15.51 -51.66
C ALA A 23 -21.28 -16.03 -51.38
N PHE A 24 -20.96 -17.25 -51.85
CA PHE A 24 -19.62 -17.81 -51.72
C PHE A 24 -18.58 -16.99 -52.49
N LEU A 25 -18.88 -16.54 -53.71
CA LEU A 25 -18.01 -15.66 -54.49
C LEU A 25 -17.80 -14.32 -53.78
N ILE A 26 -18.84 -13.72 -53.22
CA ILE A 26 -18.75 -12.47 -52.47
C ILE A 26 -17.88 -12.64 -51.22
N VAL A 27 -18.09 -13.70 -50.43
CA VAL A 27 -17.25 -14.01 -49.27
C VAL A 27 -15.80 -14.28 -49.69
N GLY A 28 -15.60 -15.00 -50.80
CA GLY A 28 -14.28 -15.24 -51.38
C GLY A 28 -13.57 -13.95 -51.79
N ILE A 29 -14.28 -13.02 -52.43
CA ILE A 29 -13.75 -11.69 -52.80
C ILE A 29 -13.43 -10.87 -51.55
N ILE A 30 -14.30 -10.87 -50.54
CA ILE A 30 -14.06 -10.17 -49.27
C ILE A 30 -12.83 -10.75 -48.56
N ALA A 31 -12.71 -12.07 -48.44
CA ALA A 31 -11.55 -12.72 -47.82
C ALA A 31 -10.26 -12.55 -48.66
N PHE A 32 -10.40 -12.39 -49.98
CA PHE A 32 -9.28 -12.12 -50.87
C PHE A 32 -8.76 -10.69 -50.69
N LEU A 33 -9.64 -9.69 -50.66
CA LEU A 33 -9.26 -8.27 -50.62
C LEU A 33 -9.09 -7.69 -49.21
N TYR A 34 -9.76 -8.25 -48.21
CA TYR A 34 -9.78 -7.73 -46.84
C TYR A 34 -9.23 -8.74 -45.84
N LYS A 35 -8.75 -8.22 -44.70
CA LYS A 35 -8.31 -8.98 -43.53
C LYS A 35 -9.07 -8.49 -42.29
N PRO A 36 -9.47 -9.39 -41.37
CA PRO A 36 -10.03 -8.98 -40.09
C PRO A 36 -8.93 -8.28 -39.27
N THR A 37 -9.25 -7.11 -38.73
CA THR A 37 -8.34 -6.27 -37.93
C THR A 37 -9.15 -5.49 -36.89
N TYR A 38 -8.49 -4.71 -36.05
CA TYR A 38 -9.14 -3.80 -35.12
C TYR A 38 -8.82 -2.34 -35.46
N SER A 39 -9.84 -1.49 -35.58
CA SER A 39 -9.65 -0.05 -35.53
C SER A 39 -9.51 0.39 -34.07
N VAL A 40 -8.53 1.27 -33.82
CA VAL A 40 -8.20 1.77 -32.50
C VAL A 40 -8.68 3.21 -32.38
N PHE A 41 -9.39 3.52 -31.30
CA PHE A 41 -9.90 4.85 -30.98
C PHE A 41 -9.33 5.34 -29.66
N ILE A 42 -9.01 6.63 -29.60
CA ILE A 42 -8.60 7.33 -28.37
C ILE A 42 -9.48 8.59 -28.29
N LYS A 43 -10.12 8.85 -27.15
CA LYS A 43 -11.08 9.98 -26.98
C LYS A 43 -12.20 10.02 -28.04
N GLY A 44 -12.56 8.85 -28.58
CA GLY A 44 -13.54 8.73 -29.66
C GLY A 44 -13.03 9.07 -31.06
N GLU A 45 -11.77 9.50 -31.22
CA GLU A 45 -11.13 9.71 -32.53
C GLU A 45 -10.41 8.44 -32.98
N GLN A 46 -10.54 8.07 -34.26
CA GLN A 46 -9.85 6.91 -34.81
C GLN A 46 -8.37 7.24 -35.04
N VAL A 47 -7.47 6.56 -34.33
CA VAL A 47 -6.03 6.82 -34.39
C VAL A 47 -5.26 5.85 -35.29
N GLY A 48 -5.83 4.68 -35.60
CA GLY A 48 -5.18 3.72 -36.48
C GLY A 48 -5.84 2.34 -36.52
N TYR A 49 -5.07 1.35 -36.99
CA TYR A 49 -5.46 -0.05 -37.06
C TYR A 49 -4.39 -0.95 -36.46
N THR A 50 -4.81 -1.95 -35.70
CA THR A 50 -3.95 -3.01 -35.17
C THR A 50 -4.38 -4.38 -35.66
N GLY A 51 -3.39 -5.22 -35.97
CA GLY A 51 -3.59 -6.61 -36.34
C GLY A 51 -3.74 -7.54 -35.12
N ASP A 52 -3.18 -7.13 -33.98
CA ASP A 52 -3.18 -7.91 -32.74
C ASP A 52 -3.47 -7.00 -31.54
N ARG A 53 -4.76 -6.96 -31.18
CA ARG A 53 -5.25 -6.23 -30.02
C ARG A 53 -4.51 -6.63 -28.74
N THR A 54 -4.25 -7.92 -28.54
CA THR A 54 -3.67 -8.43 -27.30
C THR A 54 -2.23 -7.95 -27.15
N LYS A 55 -1.45 -8.03 -28.24
CA LYS A 55 -0.07 -7.53 -28.27
C LYS A 55 0.01 -6.03 -28.01
N LEU A 56 -0.85 -5.25 -28.67
CA LEU A 56 -0.87 -3.80 -28.48
C LEU A 56 -1.30 -3.43 -27.05
N GLN A 57 -2.35 -4.07 -26.52
CA GLN A 57 -2.79 -3.87 -25.15
C GLN A 57 -1.71 -4.21 -24.13
N HIS A 58 -1.00 -5.33 -24.32
CA HIS A 58 0.10 -5.70 -23.43
C HIS A 58 1.23 -4.66 -23.45
N LYS A 59 1.57 -4.14 -24.64
CA LYS A 59 2.59 -3.08 -24.79
C LYS A 59 2.18 -1.79 -24.05
N ILE A 60 0.89 -1.45 -24.08
CA ILE A 60 0.34 -0.31 -23.35
C ILE A 60 0.37 -0.55 -21.84
N ASN A 61 -0.01 -1.73 -21.38
CA ASN A 61 0.01 -2.07 -19.96
C ASN A 61 1.44 -2.03 -19.40
N ASP A 62 2.40 -2.59 -20.13
CA ASP A 62 3.82 -2.54 -19.74
C ASP A 62 4.33 -1.09 -19.65
N TYR A 63 3.92 -0.22 -20.58
CA TYR A 63 4.21 1.20 -20.53
C TYR A 63 3.55 1.91 -19.33
N VAL A 64 2.31 1.55 -19.00
CA VAL A 64 1.59 2.11 -17.84
C VAL A 64 2.27 1.71 -16.53
N GLU A 65 2.80 0.50 -16.43
CA GLU A 65 3.47 0.02 -15.22
C GLU A 65 4.92 0.50 -15.11
N ASN A 66 5.69 0.43 -16.20
CA ASN A 66 7.14 0.58 -16.18
C ASN A 66 7.64 1.87 -16.87
N GLY A 67 6.75 2.64 -17.50
CA GLY A 67 7.12 3.79 -18.31
C GLY A 67 7.77 3.40 -19.64
N ASP A 68 8.48 4.35 -20.24
CA ASP A 68 9.18 4.16 -21.52
C ASP A 68 10.60 3.57 -21.36
N GLY A 69 11.00 3.24 -20.13
CA GLY A 69 12.32 2.70 -19.80
C GLY A 69 13.44 3.75 -19.78
N THR A 70 13.16 5.04 -19.94
CA THR A 70 14.19 6.11 -19.91
C THR A 70 14.66 6.43 -18.50
N ASN A 71 13.77 6.33 -17.52
CA ASN A 71 14.05 6.66 -16.13
C ASN A 71 13.70 5.48 -15.21
N LYS A 72 14.61 5.15 -14.29
CA LYS A 72 14.46 4.02 -13.36
C LYS A 72 13.50 4.32 -12.20
N ASN A 73 13.15 5.59 -12.00
CA ASN A 73 12.29 6.04 -10.91
C ASN A 73 10.83 6.21 -11.33
N VAL A 74 10.43 5.71 -12.50
CA VAL A 74 9.02 5.72 -12.89
C VAL A 74 8.23 4.83 -11.93
N ALA A 75 7.15 5.39 -11.38
CA ALA A 75 6.21 4.68 -10.53
C ALA A 75 5.13 4.01 -11.36
N PHE A 76 4.51 4.79 -12.24
CA PHE A 76 3.50 4.39 -13.21
C PHE A 76 3.24 5.56 -14.18
N VAL A 77 2.60 5.29 -15.30
CA VAL A 77 2.08 6.31 -16.22
C VAL A 77 0.57 6.32 -16.15
N GLN A 78 0.00 7.49 -15.88
CA GLN A 78 -1.44 7.69 -15.90
C GLN A 78 -1.89 8.04 -17.32
N LEU A 79 -2.82 7.26 -17.86
CA LEU A 79 -3.51 7.56 -19.12
C LEU A 79 -4.90 8.13 -18.80
N ALA A 80 -5.25 9.28 -19.38
CA ALA A 80 -6.57 9.88 -19.22
C ALA A 80 -7.65 9.04 -19.89
N ASP A 81 -7.36 8.49 -21.07
CA ASP A 81 -8.27 7.70 -21.87
C ASP A 81 -7.59 6.43 -22.36
N LEU A 82 -8.22 5.29 -22.07
CA LEU A 82 -7.75 4.00 -22.58
C LEU A 82 -8.23 3.78 -24.02
N PRO A 83 -7.43 3.12 -24.88
CA PRO A 83 -7.82 2.89 -26.26
C PRO A 83 -8.98 1.91 -26.36
N GLU A 84 -9.93 2.23 -27.23
CA GLU A 84 -11.03 1.35 -27.60
C GLU A 84 -10.73 0.61 -28.89
N TYR A 85 -11.09 -0.66 -28.94
CA TYR A 85 -10.87 -1.53 -30.10
C TYR A 85 -12.19 -1.95 -30.73
N LYS A 86 -12.37 -1.69 -32.03
CA LYS A 86 -13.55 -2.13 -32.80
C LYS A 86 -13.13 -3.06 -33.92
N LEU A 87 -13.74 -4.25 -33.98
CA LEU A 87 -13.46 -5.22 -35.04
C LEU A 87 -13.92 -4.67 -36.39
N CYS A 88 -13.05 -4.71 -37.40
CA CYS A 88 -13.36 -4.24 -38.76
C CYS A 88 -12.62 -5.07 -39.84
N LEU A 89 -13.03 -4.88 -41.09
CA LEU A 89 -12.37 -5.47 -42.26
C LEU A 89 -11.52 -4.41 -42.94
N LEU A 90 -10.20 -4.59 -42.93
CA LEU A 90 -9.25 -3.67 -43.55
C LEU A 90 -8.75 -4.24 -44.87
N LYS A 91 -8.61 -3.41 -45.91
CA LYS A 91 -8.03 -3.86 -47.16
C LYS A 91 -6.60 -4.33 -46.95
N LYS A 92 -6.18 -5.39 -47.64
CA LYS A 92 -4.87 -6.03 -47.42
C LYS A 92 -3.67 -5.15 -47.76
N ASP A 93 -3.84 -4.21 -48.67
CA ASP A 93 -2.84 -3.19 -49.06
C ASP A 93 -2.57 -2.14 -47.99
N ILE A 94 -3.43 -2.02 -46.97
CA ILE A 94 -3.25 -1.10 -45.85
C ILE A 94 -2.46 -1.78 -44.73
N VAL A 95 -1.43 -1.08 -44.25
CA VAL A 95 -0.54 -1.52 -43.17
C VAL A 95 -1.09 -1.07 -41.82
N THR A 96 -0.98 -1.92 -40.81
CA THR A 96 -1.34 -1.61 -39.42
C THR A 96 -0.25 -0.77 -38.78
N ASN A 97 -0.62 0.19 -37.93
CA ASN A 97 0.29 1.22 -37.41
C ASN A 97 0.39 1.19 -35.88
N ASP A 98 0.67 0.01 -35.32
CA ASP A 98 0.76 -0.23 -33.87
C ASP A 98 1.75 0.71 -33.15
N ASP A 99 2.90 1.00 -33.76
CA ASP A 99 3.92 1.87 -33.17
C ASP A 99 3.49 3.35 -33.15
N GLU A 100 2.81 3.81 -34.20
CA GLU A 100 2.26 5.18 -34.24
C GLU A 100 1.14 5.36 -33.22
N ILE A 101 0.25 4.37 -33.11
CA ILE A 101 -0.81 4.36 -32.09
C ILE A 101 -0.19 4.40 -30.69
N PHE A 102 0.84 3.59 -30.45
CA PHE A 102 1.53 3.55 -29.17
C PHE A 102 2.25 4.86 -28.85
N ASN A 103 2.90 5.51 -29.83
CA ASN A 103 3.54 6.80 -29.63
C ASN A 103 2.53 7.91 -29.29
N LYS A 104 1.36 7.93 -29.93
CA LYS A 104 0.27 8.84 -29.53
C LYS A 104 -0.17 8.62 -28.08
N ILE A 105 -0.30 7.37 -27.65
CA ILE A 105 -0.63 7.03 -26.26
C ILE A 105 0.46 7.53 -25.29
N LYS A 106 1.74 7.43 -25.69
CA LYS A 106 2.85 7.94 -24.89
C LYS A 106 2.82 9.46 -24.74
N GLU A 107 2.49 10.19 -25.81
CA GLU A 107 2.37 11.65 -25.77
C GLU A 107 1.26 12.13 -24.84
N GLU A 108 0.19 11.34 -24.69
CA GLU A 108 -0.90 11.64 -23.77
C GLU A 108 -0.67 11.14 -22.33
N GLY A 109 0.34 10.30 -22.13
CA GLY A 109 0.64 9.70 -20.84
C GLY A 109 1.28 10.69 -19.87
N THR A 110 0.75 10.79 -18.66
CA THR A 110 1.37 11.55 -17.57
C THR A 110 2.21 10.60 -16.74
N THR A 111 3.54 10.69 -16.86
CA THR A 111 4.47 9.87 -16.08
C THR A 111 4.55 10.38 -14.65
N TYR A 112 4.36 9.48 -13.67
CA TYR A 112 4.61 9.77 -12.27
C TYR A 112 5.91 9.10 -11.84
N TYR A 113 6.74 9.88 -11.16
CA TYR A 113 8.00 9.40 -10.62
C TYR A 113 7.88 9.18 -9.13
N ARG A 114 8.46 8.08 -8.66
CA ARG A 114 8.60 7.79 -7.24
C ARG A 114 9.98 8.20 -6.76
N TYR A 115 10.01 8.92 -5.65
CA TYR A 115 11.24 9.22 -4.91
C TYR A 115 10.94 9.37 -3.42
N TYR A 116 11.98 9.53 -2.62
CA TYR A 116 11.87 9.62 -1.17
C TYR A 116 12.38 10.98 -0.70
N ALA A 117 11.52 11.72 0.00
CA ALA A 117 11.90 12.96 0.64
C ALA A 117 12.40 12.68 2.07
N ILE A 118 13.56 13.25 2.40
CA ILE A 118 14.08 13.29 3.76
C ILE A 118 13.63 14.62 4.37
N ALA A 119 12.70 14.53 5.33
CA ALA A 119 12.09 15.67 5.97
C ALA A 119 12.61 15.84 7.40
N GLU A 120 12.92 17.08 7.78
CA GLU A 120 13.32 17.46 9.13
C GLU A 120 12.20 18.30 9.78
N ASN A 121 11.65 17.84 10.90
CA ASN A 121 10.46 18.43 11.53
C ASN A 121 9.28 18.57 10.56
N GLU A 122 9.01 17.54 9.75
CA GLU A 122 7.93 17.52 8.75
C GLU A 122 8.14 18.48 7.57
N GLU A 123 9.29 19.15 7.48
CA GLU A 123 9.66 19.99 6.35
C GLU A 123 10.61 19.25 5.40
N GLU A 124 10.22 19.09 4.13
CA GLU A 124 11.02 18.39 3.10
C GLU A 124 12.32 19.15 2.82
N LYS A 125 13.48 18.53 3.06
CA LYS A 125 14.78 19.17 2.83
C LYS A 125 15.49 18.62 1.61
N LEU A 126 15.45 17.30 1.43
CA LEU A 126 16.25 16.60 0.43
C LEU A 126 15.47 15.46 -0.21
N TYR A 127 15.86 15.08 -1.41
CA TYR A 127 15.20 14.04 -2.20
C TYR A 127 16.23 13.02 -2.68
N VAL A 128 15.91 11.75 -2.54
CA VAL A 128 16.76 10.62 -2.96
C VAL A 128 15.95 9.66 -3.82
N SER A 129 16.64 8.90 -4.67
CA SER A 129 16.00 8.16 -5.75
C SER A 129 15.23 6.93 -5.28
N ASN A 130 15.73 6.25 -4.24
CA ASN A 130 15.17 5.00 -3.77
C ASN A 130 15.22 4.90 -2.23
N PHE A 131 14.49 3.92 -1.69
CA PHE A 131 14.35 3.74 -0.25
C PHE A 131 15.67 3.37 0.42
N GLU A 132 16.52 2.58 -0.25
CA GLU A 132 17.81 2.13 0.28
C GLU A 132 18.76 3.32 0.48
N GLU A 133 18.79 4.26 -0.47
CA GLU A 133 19.51 5.54 -0.32
C GLU A 133 18.95 6.37 0.85
N ALA A 134 17.62 6.46 0.98
CA ALA A 134 16.99 7.20 2.07
C ALA A 134 17.33 6.61 3.44
N GLU A 135 17.26 5.29 3.56
CA GLU A 135 17.62 4.56 4.76
C GLU A 135 19.11 4.67 5.07
N GLY A 136 19.97 4.59 4.05
CA GLY A 136 21.40 4.81 4.16
C GLY A 136 21.75 6.17 4.76
N VAL A 137 21.14 7.25 4.25
CA VAL A 137 21.34 8.61 4.79
C VAL A 137 20.94 8.68 6.26
N VAL A 138 19.77 8.16 6.62
CA VAL A 138 19.27 8.17 8.00
C VAL A 138 20.19 7.34 8.91
N ASN A 139 20.65 6.18 8.46
CA ASN A 139 21.52 5.30 9.24
C ASN A 139 22.90 5.91 9.45
N THR A 140 23.51 6.52 8.44
CA THR A 140 24.80 7.22 8.62
C THR A 140 24.68 8.41 9.56
N LEU A 141 23.56 9.15 9.51
CA LEU A 141 23.30 10.23 10.46
C LEU A 141 23.14 9.70 11.90
N LYS A 142 22.62 8.46 12.08
CA LYS A 142 22.54 7.79 13.39
C LYS A 142 23.93 7.42 13.88
N GLU A 143 24.76 6.82 13.02
CA GLU A 143 26.14 6.45 13.36
C GLU A 143 26.99 7.65 13.77
N LYS A 144 26.80 8.79 13.09
CA LYS A 144 27.47 10.05 13.44
C LYS A 144 26.87 10.76 14.66
N ASN A 145 25.88 10.16 15.33
CA ASN A 145 25.17 10.73 16.48
C ASN A 145 24.61 12.15 16.21
N SER A 146 24.05 12.39 15.02
CA SER A 146 23.48 13.71 14.70
C SER A 146 22.34 14.07 15.66
N THR A 147 22.32 15.31 16.15
CA THR A 147 21.38 15.77 17.20
C THR A 147 19.95 15.92 16.72
N ASN A 148 19.73 15.98 15.41
CA ASN A 148 18.43 16.14 14.77
C ASN A 148 17.76 14.81 14.39
N MET A 149 18.30 13.67 14.80
CA MET A 149 17.79 12.35 14.40
C MET A 149 16.30 12.13 14.69
N ASP A 150 15.85 12.59 15.85
CA ASP A 150 14.45 12.44 16.30
C ASP A 150 13.45 13.24 15.44
N LYS A 151 13.97 14.10 14.57
CA LYS A 151 13.23 15.01 13.71
C LYS A 151 13.31 14.63 12.23
N ILE A 152 14.18 13.68 11.87
CA ILE A 152 14.35 13.23 10.50
C ILE A 152 13.36 12.11 10.20
N SER A 153 12.64 12.23 9.10
CA SER A 153 11.67 11.27 8.61
C SER A 153 11.82 11.05 7.10
N ILE A 154 11.43 9.87 6.63
CA ILE A 154 11.42 9.52 5.21
C ILE A 154 9.97 9.52 4.75
N VAL A 155 9.68 10.21 3.65
CA VAL A 155 8.35 10.32 3.05
C VAL A 155 8.44 9.86 1.60
N GLU A 156 7.69 8.81 1.24
CA GLU A 156 7.55 8.38 -0.16
C GLU A 156 6.67 9.38 -0.93
N LYS A 157 7.10 9.76 -2.14
CA LYS A 157 6.46 10.78 -2.97
C LYS A 157 6.20 10.27 -4.37
N TYR A 158 5.12 10.76 -4.98
CA TYR A 158 4.75 10.53 -6.36
C TYR A 158 4.41 11.88 -7.01
N GLU A 159 5.27 12.36 -7.90
CA GLU A 159 5.08 13.65 -8.59
C GLU A 159 5.40 13.49 -10.09
N THR A 160 4.85 14.37 -10.92
CA THR A 160 5.05 14.36 -12.39
C THR A 160 6.38 14.99 -12.81
N ASP A 161 6.93 15.85 -11.96
CA ASP A 161 8.23 16.47 -12.15
C ASP A 161 9.22 15.87 -11.16
N ILE A 162 10.32 15.29 -11.65
CA ILE A 162 11.41 14.85 -10.79
C ILE A 162 12.06 16.09 -10.16
N LYS A 163 12.01 16.19 -8.84
CA LYS A 163 12.83 17.14 -8.08
C LYS A 163 14.30 16.74 -8.13
N ASP A 164 15.21 17.70 -7.96
CA ASP A 164 16.65 17.48 -7.98
C ASP A 164 17.06 16.40 -6.96
N LEU A 165 17.28 15.18 -7.46
CA LEU A 165 17.71 14.04 -6.66
C LEU A 165 19.19 14.20 -6.38
N ILE A 166 19.55 14.17 -5.11
CA ILE A 166 20.93 14.26 -4.67
C ILE A 166 21.43 12.90 -4.20
N SER A 167 22.74 12.68 -4.27
CA SER A 167 23.33 11.42 -3.81
C SER A 167 23.22 11.28 -2.30
N SER A 168 23.28 10.04 -1.82
CA SER A 168 23.33 9.70 -0.39
C SER A 168 24.40 10.49 0.35
N GLU A 169 25.60 10.62 -0.22
CA GLU A 169 26.74 11.29 0.39
C GLU A 169 26.50 12.80 0.52
N GLU A 170 25.93 13.39 -0.52
CA GLU A 170 25.61 14.82 -0.52
C GLU A 170 24.48 15.13 0.48
N ALA A 171 23.50 14.24 0.59
CA ALA A 171 22.40 14.37 1.54
C ALA A 171 22.87 14.31 3.00
N ILE A 172 23.82 13.41 3.30
CA ILE A 172 24.45 13.31 4.63
C ILE A 172 25.21 14.60 4.95
N SER A 173 25.93 15.18 3.98
CA SER A 173 26.73 16.39 4.21
C SER A 173 25.87 17.61 4.58
N LYS A 174 24.68 17.73 3.97
CA LYS A 174 23.75 18.85 4.17
C LYS A 174 22.92 18.74 5.45
N LEU A 175 22.64 17.53 5.93
CA LEU A 175 21.80 17.29 7.12
C LEU A 175 22.57 17.09 8.43
N TYR A 176 23.88 16.88 8.37
CA TYR A 176 24.68 16.58 9.55
C TYR A 176 24.88 17.81 10.45
N VAL A 177 24.54 17.67 11.74
CA VAL A 177 24.76 18.72 12.76
C VAL A 177 25.70 18.17 13.84
N GLU A 178 26.87 18.78 14.00
CA GLU A 178 27.88 18.39 15.00
C GLU A 178 27.36 18.52 16.45
N GLN A 179 27.80 17.60 17.32
CA GLN A 179 27.49 17.62 18.75
C GLN A 179 28.32 18.68 19.52
N PRO A 180 27.75 19.40 20.51
CA PRO A 180 28.53 20.21 21.44
C PRO A 180 29.36 19.34 22.39
N LYS A 181 30.68 19.56 22.42
CA LYS A 181 31.64 18.86 23.29
C LYS A 181 31.27 19.03 24.77
N LYS A 182 30.96 17.94 25.48
CA LYS A 182 30.71 17.94 26.94
C LYS A 182 32.02 17.83 27.72
N VAL A 183 32.30 18.86 28.53
CA VAL A 183 33.34 18.87 29.58
C VAL A 183 32.88 17.99 30.74
N THR A 184 33.69 17.00 31.11
CA THR A 184 33.47 16.04 32.19
C THR A 184 33.73 16.67 33.56
N VAL A 185 32.74 16.62 34.46
CA VAL A 185 32.97 16.75 35.91
C VAL A 185 32.43 15.49 36.59
N ALA A 186 33.32 14.77 37.25
CA ALA A 186 33.04 13.57 38.03
C ALA A 186 32.31 13.91 39.35
N LYS A 187 31.40 13.02 39.80
CA LYS A 187 31.39 12.45 41.17
C LYS A 187 30.27 11.44 41.40
N THR A 188 30.74 10.26 41.83
CA THR A 188 30.29 9.44 42.97
C THR A 188 28.89 8.82 43.00
N SER A 189 28.94 7.50 43.04
CA SER A 189 27.93 6.50 43.38
C SER A 189 27.05 6.80 44.60
N ASN A 190 25.73 6.59 44.44
CA ASN A 190 24.89 5.95 45.45
C ASN A 190 23.72 5.19 44.81
N LYS A 191 23.48 3.99 45.34
CA LYS A 191 22.62 2.91 44.86
C LYS A 191 21.17 3.14 45.29
N THR A 192 20.21 3.24 44.35
CA THR A 192 18.77 2.99 44.62
C THR A 192 18.02 2.61 43.33
N SER A 193 17.44 1.40 43.37
CA SER A 193 16.30 0.86 42.60
C SER A 193 16.26 1.05 41.07
N THR A 194 16.71 -0.02 40.42
CA THR A 194 16.55 -0.40 39.02
C THR A 194 15.12 -0.27 38.50
N THR A 195 14.88 0.65 37.57
CA THR A 195 13.78 0.54 36.61
C THR A 195 14.38 0.02 35.30
N ASN A 196 14.05 -1.22 34.94
CA ASN A 196 14.38 -1.79 33.63
C ASN A 196 13.65 -0.98 32.56
N LYS A 197 14.32 0.04 32.02
CA LYS A 197 13.85 0.77 30.84
C LYS A 197 14.05 -0.15 29.63
N TYR A 198 12.97 -0.77 29.17
CA TYR A 198 12.92 -1.38 27.84
C TYR A 198 13.33 -0.31 26.83
N ALA A 199 14.45 -0.50 26.13
CA ALA A 199 14.83 0.35 25.02
C ALA A 199 13.73 0.23 23.96
N ALA A 200 12.99 1.33 23.72
CA ALA A 200 11.94 1.34 22.73
C ALA A 200 12.54 1.15 21.34
N THR A 201 12.19 0.04 20.69
CA THR A 201 12.63 -0.28 19.33
C THR A 201 11.43 -0.24 18.39
N GLY A 202 11.53 0.52 17.30
CA GLY A 202 10.47 0.70 16.30
C GLY A 202 9.70 2.04 16.38
N SER A 203 9.04 2.42 15.28
CA SER A 203 8.12 3.56 15.23
C SER A 203 6.68 3.06 15.32
N VAL A 204 5.83 3.81 16.02
CA VAL A 204 4.42 3.47 16.25
C VAL A 204 3.54 4.65 15.89
N ASN A 205 2.56 4.41 15.02
CA ASN A 205 1.50 5.36 14.72
C ASN A 205 0.55 5.47 15.93
N THR A 206 0.53 6.64 16.57
CA THR A 206 -0.35 6.93 17.72
C THR A 206 -1.42 7.97 17.36
N ALA A 207 -1.70 8.16 16.07
CA ALA A 207 -2.73 9.07 15.59
C ALA A 207 -4.09 8.67 16.18
N LEU A 208 -4.92 9.68 16.46
CA LEU A 208 -6.24 9.53 17.07
C LEU A 208 -7.35 9.31 16.03
N THR A 209 -6.99 9.03 14.77
CA THR A 209 -7.94 8.76 13.69
C THR A 209 -8.70 7.48 13.97
N THR A 210 -10.01 7.61 14.16
CA THR A 210 -10.93 6.51 14.50
C THR A 210 -11.99 6.34 13.43
N SER A 211 -12.42 5.10 13.20
CA SER A 211 -13.56 4.77 12.34
C SER A 211 -14.56 3.89 13.07
N THR A 212 -15.85 4.23 12.95
CA THR A 212 -16.97 3.44 13.49
C THR A 212 -17.44 2.35 12.52
N ALA A 213 -17.02 2.40 11.25
CA ALA A 213 -17.36 1.40 10.25
C ALA A 213 -16.70 0.04 10.58
N LYS A 214 -17.36 -1.07 10.23
CA LYS A 214 -16.72 -2.39 10.29
C LYS A 214 -15.91 -2.60 9.02
N THR A 215 -14.65 -3.01 9.14
CA THR A 215 -13.79 -3.36 8.01
C THR A 215 -13.45 -4.84 8.03
N SER A 216 -13.23 -5.44 6.86
CA SER A 216 -12.77 -6.83 6.77
C SER A 216 -11.28 -6.89 7.05
N LEU A 217 -10.86 -7.67 8.06
CA LEU A 217 -9.45 -7.80 8.41
C LEU A 217 -8.71 -8.83 7.53
N GLY A 218 -9.43 -9.76 6.92
CA GLY A 218 -8.84 -10.93 6.23
C GLY A 218 -8.02 -11.84 7.14
N ILE A 219 -8.12 -11.67 8.46
CA ILE A 219 -7.54 -12.50 9.53
C ILE A 219 -8.54 -12.66 10.67
N SER A 220 -8.39 -13.71 11.47
CA SER A 220 -9.19 -13.93 12.68
C SER A 220 -8.39 -13.48 13.92
N LEU A 221 -9.04 -12.77 14.84
CA LEU A 221 -8.46 -12.32 16.10
C LEU A 221 -9.06 -13.11 17.26
N ILE A 222 -8.23 -13.58 18.19
CA ILE A 222 -8.68 -14.13 19.48
C ILE A 222 -8.63 -13.07 20.57
N ARG A 223 -9.31 -13.35 21.69
CA ARG A 223 -9.27 -12.52 22.89
C ARG A 223 -7.87 -12.57 23.52
N PRO A 224 -7.16 -11.43 23.64
CA PRO A 224 -5.80 -11.42 24.21
C PRO A 224 -5.75 -11.73 25.71
N VAL A 225 -6.84 -11.45 26.42
CA VAL A 225 -6.97 -11.62 27.87
C VAL A 225 -8.44 -11.83 28.26
N SER A 226 -8.66 -12.51 29.38
CA SER A 226 -9.98 -12.58 30.02
C SER A 226 -10.09 -11.51 31.12
N GLY A 227 -11.21 -10.79 31.14
CA GLY A 227 -11.45 -9.69 32.05
C GLY A 227 -12.77 -8.97 31.80
N ILE A 228 -12.99 -7.86 32.50
CA ILE A 228 -14.20 -7.04 32.42
C ILE A 228 -13.90 -5.84 31.51
N ILE A 229 -14.76 -5.58 30.51
CA ILE A 229 -14.62 -4.38 29.69
C ILE A 229 -15.04 -3.16 30.51
N THR A 230 -14.11 -2.26 30.79
CA THR A 230 -14.34 -1.06 31.62
C THR A 230 -14.45 0.22 30.81
N SER A 231 -13.89 0.25 29.60
CA SER A 231 -14.04 1.37 28.66
C SER A 231 -14.10 0.88 27.22
N ARG A 232 -15.09 1.37 26.46
CA ARG A 232 -15.31 0.97 25.07
C ARG A 232 -14.66 1.94 24.09
N PHE A 233 -14.46 1.46 22.87
CA PHE A 233 -14.02 2.28 21.75
C PHE A 233 -14.98 3.45 21.52
N GLY A 234 -14.42 4.62 21.19
CA GLY A 234 -15.16 5.87 20.99
C GLY A 234 -15.62 6.56 22.27
N ALA A 235 -15.45 5.96 23.45
CA ALA A 235 -15.87 6.58 24.71
C ALA A 235 -15.09 7.87 25.00
N GLY A 236 -15.79 8.94 25.35
CA GLY A 236 -15.19 10.17 25.87
C GLY A 236 -14.88 10.04 27.37
N SER A 237 -13.87 10.76 27.85
CA SER A 237 -13.53 10.82 29.28
C SER A 237 -12.92 12.17 29.64
N ARG A 238 -13.15 12.66 30.87
CA ARG A 238 -12.49 13.87 31.38
C ARG A 238 -10.98 13.72 31.56
N ILE A 239 -10.49 12.47 31.59
CA ILE A 239 -9.08 12.11 31.81
C ILE A 239 -8.33 11.95 30.47
N ARG A 240 -9.05 11.95 29.34
CA ARG A 240 -8.49 11.80 27.98
C ARG A 240 -8.85 13.03 27.16
N ARG A 241 -7.89 13.57 26.39
CA ARG A 241 -8.13 14.75 25.53
C ARG A 241 -8.96 14.42 24.28
N SER A 242 -9.16 13.14 23.98
CA SER A 242 -9.83 12.64 22.78
C SER A 242 -10.64 11.38 23.07
N SER A 243 -11.49 11.00 22.11
CA SER A 243 -12.25 9.75 22.13
C SER A 243 -11.33 8.54 22.22
N HIS A 244 -11.77 7.52 22.95
CA HIS A 244 -10.99 6.31 23.17
C HIS A 244 -10.75 5.52 21.86
N THR A 245 -9.49 5.36 21.48
CA THR A 245 -9.05 4.66 20.26
C THR A 245 -9.03 3.13 20.36
N GLY A 246 -9.35 2.57 21.54
CA GLY A 246 -9.23 1.15 21.83
C GLY A 246 -10.34 0.61 22.73
N LEU A 247 -10.08 -0.55 23.33
CA LEU A 247 -10.94 -1.26 24.26
C LEU A 247 -10.14 -1.57 25.53
N ASP A 248 -10.63 -1.10 26.68
CA ASP A 248 -9.97 -1.33 27.96
C ASP A 248 -10.60 -2.52 28.68
N ILE A 249 -9.78 -3.52 28.99
CA ILE A 249 -10.18 -4.79 29.60
C ILE A 249 -9.48 -4.91 30.95
N ALA A 250 -10.21 -4.66 32.03
CA ALA A 250 -9.69 -4.74 33.39
C ALA A 250 -9.51 -6.19 33.84
N THR A 251 -8.34 -6.45 34.41
CA THR A 251 -7.96 -7.72 35.04
C THR A 251 -6.74 -7.48 35.96
N SER A 252 -6.29 -8.47 36.72
CA SER A 252 -5.21 -8.30 37.68
C SER A 252 -3.85 -8.03 37.00
N THR A 253 -3.03 -7.18 37.64
CA THR A 253 -1.62 -6.96 37.24
C THR A 253 -0.88 -8.30 37.16
N GLY A 254 -0.08 -8.49 36.11
CA GLY A 254 0.67 -9.70 35.87
C GLY A 254 -0.08 -10.77 35.08
N THR A 255 -1.39 -10.61 34.84
CA THR A 255 -2.15 -11.53 33.97
C THR A 255 -1.49 -11.61 32.59
N PRO A 256 -1.22 -12.82 32.05
CA PRO A 256 -0.63 -12.96 30.72
C PRO A 256 -1.50 -12.34 29.62
N ILE A 257 -0.87 -11.58 28.73
CA ILE A 257 -1.48 -11.04 27.51
C ILE A 257 -0.99 -11.90 26.34
N GLN A 258 -1.93 -12.42 25.55
CA GLN A 258 -1.66 -13.24 24.37
C GLN A 258 -1.76 -12.42 23.08
N ALA A 259 -0.97 -12.79 22.06
CA ALA A 259 -1.10 -12.22 20.72
C ALA A 259 -2.47 -12.60 20.10
N ALA A 260 -3.24 -11.59 19.70
CA ALA A 260 -4.58 -11.79 19.10
C ALA A 260 -4.53 -12.55 17.78
N ALA A 261 -3.43 -12.44 17.03
CA ALA A 261 -3.15 -13.19 15.81
C ALA A 261 -1.64 -13.33 15.60
N SER A 262 -1.23 -14.24 14.72
CA SER A 262 0.17 -14.38 14.32
C SER A 262 0.65 -13.14 13.57
N GLY A 263 1.92 -12.77 13.73
CA GLY A 263 2.49 -11.60 13.07
C GLY A 263 3.89 -11.27 13.56
N THR A 264 4.38 -10.08 13.20
CA THR A 264 5.70 -9.59 13.59
C THR A 264 5.56 -8.41 14.55
N VAL A 265 6.25 -8.47 15.68
CA VAL A 265 6.33 -7.37 16.63
C VAL A 265 7.07 -6.20 15.97
N THR A 266 6.37 -5.10 15.69
CA THR A 266 6.96 -3.89 15.09
C THR A 266 7.32 -2.83 16.12
N PHE A 267 6.84 -3.00 17.36
CA PHE A 267 7.28 -2.19 18.50
C PHE A 267 7.19 -2.96 19.81
N SER A 268 8.18 -2.74 20.67
CA SER A 268 8.15 -3.16 22.07
C SER A 268 8.91 -2.14 22.91
N GLY A 269 8.23 -1.51 23.86
CA GLY A 269 8.86 -0.50 24.72
C GLY A 269 7.87 0.47 25.35
N TYR A 270 8.39 1.55 25.93
CA TYR A 270 7.57 2.60 26.54
C TYR A 270 7.17 3.66 25.50
N LYS A 271 5.88 3.99 25.39
CA LYS A 271 5.35 4.99 24.44
C LYS A 271 4.30 5.89 25.08
N GLY A 272 4.74 7.04 25.59
CA GLY A 272 3.84 8.11 26.05
C GLY A 272 2.70 7.62 26.94
N SER A 273 1.46 7.98 26.60
CA SER A 273 0.25 7.59 27.35
C SER A 273 -0.03 6.10 27.37
N TYR A 274 0.46 5.32 26.39
CA TYR A 274 0.27 3.87 26.36
C TYR A 274 1.12 3.13 27.41
N GLY A 275 2.12 3.79 28.00
CA GLY A 275 3.04 3.13 28.92
C GLY A 275 3.90 2.09 28.20
N ASN A 276 4.18 0.97 28.86
CA ASN A 276 4.81 -0.16 28.18
C ASN A 276 3.80 -0.78 27.22
N MET A 277 4.18 -0.93 25.96
CA MET A 277 3.31 -1.48 24.95
C MET A 277 4.03 -2.37 23.94
N ILE A 278 3.24 -3.21 23.29
CA ILE A 278 3.62 -4.00 22.12
C ILE A 278 2.72 -3.63 20.95
N VAL A 279 3.30 -3.56 19.75
CA VAL A 279 2.56 -3.54 18.49
C VAL A 279 2.94 -4.75 17.67
N ILE A 280 1.94 -5.47 17.18
CA ILE A 280 2.13 -6.57 16.23
C ILE A 280 1.50 -6.16 14.91
N THR A 281 2.29 -6.25 13.83
CA THR A 281 1.80 -6.12 12.46
C THR A 281 1.47 -7.50 11.90
N HIS A 282 0.31 -7.60 11.30
CA HIS A 282 -0.22 -8.80 10.65
C HIS A 282 -0.29 -8.58 9.13
N SER A 283 -0.82 -9.56 8.41
CA SER A 283 -1.15 -9.38 6.99
C SER A 283 -2.25 -8.32 6.78
N ASN A 284 -2.43 -7.88 5.54
CA ASN A 284 -3.48 -6.94 5.11
C ASN A 284 -3.44 -5.56 5.80
N GLY A 285 -2.25 -5.11 6.25
CA GLY A 285 -2.09 -3.81 6.91
C GLY A 285 -2.75 -3.72 8.28
N VAL A 286 -3.11 -4.85 8.89
CA VAL A 286 -3.74 -4.93 10.21
C VAL A 286 -2.66 -4.87 11.29
N GLN A 287 -2.88 -4.07 12.33
CA GLN A 287 -2.03 -4.02 13.51
C GLN A 287 -2.86 -4.17 14.79
N THR A 288 -2.28 -4.82 15.80
CA THR A 288 -2.85 -4.89 17.15
C THR A 288 -1.91 -4.25 18.17
N TYR A 289 -2.47 -3.39 19.02
CA TYR A 289 -1.73 -2.61 20.01
C TYR A 289 -2.11 -3.10 21.41
N TYR A 290 -1.11 -3.34 22.25
CA TYR A 290 -1.28 -3.86 23.62
C TYR A 290 -0.60 -2.89 24.59
N GLY A 291 -1.38 -2.02 25.23
CA GLY A 291 -0.88 -0.97 26.12
C GLY A 291 -1.02 -1.27 27.62
N HIS A 292 -0.43 -0.39 28.41
CA HIS A 292 -0.40 -0.36 29.88
C HIS A 292 0.26 -1.58 30.54
N CYS A 293 1.11 -2.30 29.82
CA CYS A 293 1.73 -3.53 30.30
C CYS A 293 2.63 -3.29 31.53
N SER A 294 2.70 -4.25 32.44
CA SER A 294 3.69 -4.24 33.54
C SER A 294 5.03 -4.81 33.10
N LYS A 295 5.01 -5.76 32.18
CA LYS A 295 6.19 -6.46 31.66
C LYS A 295 6.00 -6.82 30.18
N LEU A 296 7.06 -6.67 29.39
CA LEU A 296 7.11 -7.09 27.99
C LEU A 296 8.00 -8.34 27.87
N TYR A 297 7.54 -9.36 27.16
CA TYR A 297 8.24 -10.64 26.99
C TYR A 297 8.88 -10.83 25.61
N VAL A 298 8.51 -9.99 24.65
CA VAL A 298 9.02 -10.03 23.27
C VAL A 298 9.52 -8.65 22.84
N SER A 299 10.45 -8.62 21.89
CA SER A 299 11.11 -7.42 21.37
C SER A 299 10.70 -7.16 19.92
N ALA A 300 10.90 -5.93 19.41
CA ALA A 300 10.68 -5.65 18.00
C ALA A 300 11.52 -6.57 17.10
N GLY A 301 10.95 -6.96 15.95
CA GLY A 301 11.48 -7.98 15.04
C GLY A 301 11.07 -9.42 15.36
N THR A 302 10.49 -9.68 16.54
CA THR A 302 10.08 -11.05 16.91
C THR A 302 8.82 -11.46 16.16
N THR A 303 8.85 -12.60 15.47
CA THR A 303 7.63 -13.26 14.96
C THR A 303 6.93 -14.00 16.09
N VAL A 304 5.62 -13.82 16.21
CA VAL A 304 4.80 -14.48 17.23
C VAL A 304 3.62 -15.22 16.60
N SER A 305 3.20 -16.31 17.23
CA SER A 305 2.00 -17.07 16.86
C SER A 305 0.76 -16.55 17.60
N GLN A 306 -0.42 -16.69 17.00
CA GLN A 306 -1.69 -16.47 17.69
C GLN A 306 -1.76 -17.26 19.00
N GLY A 307 -2.14 -16.60 20.10
CA GLY A 307 -2.19 -17.21 21.44
C GLY A 307 -0.85 -17.21 22.20
N GLN A 308 0.27 -16.84 21.56
CA GLN A 308 1.55 -16.75 22.24
C GLN A 308 1.51 -15.62 23.29
N THR A 309 2.04 -15.90 24.49
CA THR A 309 2.16 -14.89 25.55
C THR A 309 3.24 -13.87 25.20
N ILE A 310 2.89 -12.58 25.18
CA ILE A 310 3.74 -11.47 24.70
C ILE A 310 4.03 -10.42 25.77
N ALA A 311 3.13 -10.25 26.74
CA ALA A 311 3.27 -9.27 27.81
C ALA A 311 2.46 -9.68 29.05
N ALA A 312 2.53 -8.88 30.10
CA ALA A 312 1.70 -9.02 31.29
C ALA A 312 0.92 -7.72 31.56
N VAL A 313 -0.35 -7.84 31.96
CA VAL A 313 -1.22 -6.70 32.30
C VAL A 313 -0.58 -5.85 33.39
N GLY A 314 -0.77 -4.54 33.32
CA GLY A 314 -0.25 -3.61 34.30
C GLY A 314 -1.04 -2.31 34.35
N SER A 315 -0.40 -1.26 34.86
CA SER A 315 -0.98 0.08 35.01
C SER A 315 0.07 1.14 34.70
N THR A 316 0.82 0.99 33.61
CA THR A 316 1.87 1.94 33.19
C THR A 316 1.33 2.98 32.21
N GLY A 317 1.99 4.15 32.11
CA GLY A 317 1.50 5.24 31.26
C GLY A 317 0.32 5.98 31.88
N ASN A 318 -0.64 6.41 31.06
CA ASN A 318 -1.86 7.08 31.52
C ASN A 318 -2.95 6.04 31.83
N SER A 319 -2.85 5.42 33.00
CA SER A 319 -3.79 4.41 33.48
C SER A 319 -4.19 4.69 34.93
N THR A 320 -5.47 4.51 35.27
CA THR A 320 -6.01 4.68 36.63
C THR A 320 -6.08 3.35 37.41
N GLY A 321 -5.69 2.23 36.80
CA GLY A 321 -5.68 0.92 37.45
C GLY A 321 -5.37 -0.21 36.47
N PRO A 322 -5.15 -1.45 36.95
CA PRO A 322 -4.72 -2.55 36.09
C PRO A 322 -5.73 -2.91 34.98
N HIS A 323 -5.30 -2.78 33.73
CA HIS A 323 -6.07 -3.18 32.55
C HIS A 323 -5.18 -3.36 31.31
N LEU A 324 -5.69 -4.10 30.32
CA LEU A 324 -5.16 -4.08 28.97
C LEU A 324 -5.88 -3.00 28.16
N HIS A 325 -5.13 -2.10 27.54
CA HIS A 325 -5.64 -1.27 26.45
C HIS A 325 -5.35 -1.95 25.12
N LEU A 326 -6.40 -2.36 24.40
CA LEU A 326 -6.31 -3.05 23.11
C LEU A 326 -6.77 -2.12 21.98
N GLU A 327 -5.96 -1.96 20.94
CA GLU A 327 -6.43 -1.37 19.68
C GLU A 327 -6.31 -2.36 18.52
N VAL A 328 -7.22 -2.21 17.54
CA VAL A 328 -7.13 -2.85 16.22
C VAL A 328 -7.05 -1.73 15.20
N ARG A 329 -5.97 -1.69 14.42
CA ARG A 329 -5.77 -0.69 13.38
C ARG A 329 -5.65 -1.33 12.01
N VAL A 330 -6.13 -0.64 10.98
CA VAL A 330 -5.92 -1.01 9.57
C VAL A 330 -5.39 0.22 8.85
N ASN A 331 -4.20 0.10 8.26
CA ASN A 331 -3.51 1.21 7.57
C ASN A 331 -3.43 2.49 8.41
N GLY A 332 -3.14 2.34 9.71
CA GLY A 332 -3.00 3.45 10.66
C GLY A 332 -4.31 3.97 11.30
N VAL A 333 -5.48 3.58 10.80
CA VAL A 333 -6.80 3.99 11.34
C VAL A 333 -7.28 3.00 12.41
N ALA A 334 -7.73 3.49 13.56
CA ALA A 334 -8.25 2.66 14.64
C ALA A 334 -9.73 2.29 14.45
N TYR A 335 -10.05 1.01 14.70
CA TYR A 335 -11.39 0.43 14.59
C TYR A 335 -11.80 -0.19 15.92
N ASN A 336 -13.11 -0.31 16.17
CA ASN A 336 -13.63 -0.91 17.39
C ASN A 336 -13.19 -2.38 17.55
N PRO A 337 -12.30 -2.71 18.52
CA PRO A 337 -11.81 -4.08 18.71
C PRO A 337 -12.92 -5.08 19.04
N GLN A 338 -14.00 -4.60 19.68
CA GLN A 338 -15.11 -5.44 20.08
C GLN A 338 -15.80 -6.11 18.88
N ASN A 339 -15.71 -5.55 17.67
CA ASN A 339 -16.29 -6.17 16.47
C ASN A 339 -15.54 -7.41 15.98
N TYR A 340 -14.35 -7.68 16.53
CA TYR A 340 -13.42 -8.71 16.04
C TYR A 340 -13.05 -9.73 17.12
N VAL A 341 -13.06 -9.33 18.39
CA VAL A 341 -12.62 -10.19 19.52
C VAL A 341 -13.74 -10.53 20.52
N TYR A 342 -14.93 -9.94 20.41
CA TYR A 342 -16.08 -10.16 21.32
C TYR A 342 -17.40 -10.22 20.56
#